data_AF-O49450-F1
#
_entry.id   AF-O49450-F1
#
_cell.length_a   1.000
_cell.length_b   1.000
_cell.length_c   1.000
_cell.angle_alpha   90.00
_cell.angle_beta   90.00
_cell.angle_gamma   90.00
#
_symmetry.space_group_name_H-M   'P 1'
#
loop_
_entity.id
_entity.type
_entity.pdbx_description
1 polymer ?
#
loop_
_entity_poly.entity_id
_entity_poly.type
_entity_poly.pdbx_seq_one_letter_code
_entity_poly.pdbx_strand_id
1 'polypeptide(L)'
;MSQHMNLLLPSFETDKEEYDERKTTDHGGIGGSVWRFKGNKAAKEAASVSMKGTLARLFDCCSKDVKKTILPLGHGDPSVYPCFQTSVDAEEAVVESLRSGAANSYAPGVGILPARRRGTRTEELGEILYRSGEVYAGRCIHEAQRLLRSPY
;
A
#
# COMPACT_ATOMS: atom_id res chain seq x y z
N MET A 1 -19.24 9.24 -19.69
CA MET A 1 -17.98 9.67 -19.04
C MET A 1 -17.21 8.42 -18.67
N SER A 2 -15.98 8.26 -19.16
CA SER A 2 -15.23 7.00 -19.04
C SER A 2 -14.82 6.73 -17.59
N GLN A 3 -15.29 5.62 -17.01
CA GLN A 3 -15.04 5.22 -15.62
C GLN A 3 -13.54 4.97 -15.31
N HIS A 4 -12.67 4.96 -16.33
CA HIS A 4 -11.24 4.68 -16.18
C HIS A 4 -10.34 5.91 -16.02
N MET A 5 -10.89 7.13 -16.02
CA MET A 5 -10.08 8.35 -15.87
C MET A 5 -9.47 8.53 -14.47
N ASN A 6 -10.05 7.88 -13.45
CA ASN A 6 -9.52 7.91 -12.08
C ASN A 6 -8.28 7.02 -11.87
N LEU A 7 -7.91 6.21 -12.87
CA LEU A 7 -6.70 5.37 -12.85
C LEU A 7 -5.47 6.11 -13.33
N LEU A 8 -5.69 7.19 -14.07
CA LEU A 8 -4.68 8.15 -14.46
C LEU A 8 -4.55 9.19 -13.33
N LEU A 9 -4.10 8.75 -12.16
CA LEU A 9 -3.68 9.72 -11.15
C LEU A 9 -2.43 10.43 -11.69
N PRO A 10 -2.37 11.78 -11.62
CA PRO A 10 -1.18 12.51 -11.99
C PRO A 10 0.03 11.91 -11.31
N SER A 11 1.17 11.90 -12.02
CA SER A 11 2.44 11.57 -11.40
C SER A 11 2.56 12.40 -10.13
N PHE A 12 2.97 11.78 -9.02
CA PHE A 12 3.45 12.57 -7.90
C PHE A 12 4.58 13.41 -8.49
N GLU A 13 4.38 14.72 -8.59
CA GLU A 13 5.46 15.63 -8.90
C GLU A 13 6.48 15.36 -7.81
N THR A 14 7.51 14.58 -8.12
CA THR A 14 8.74 14.62 -7.36
C THR A 14 9.18 16.05 -7.57
N ASP A 15 8.89 16.89 -6.59
CA ASP A 15 9.24 18.29 -6.63
C ASP A 15 10.63 18.39 -7.26
N LYS A 16 10.74 19.10 -8.39
CA LYS A 16 12.02 19.69 -8.77
C LYS A 16 12.28 20.82 -7.76
N GLU A 17 12.32 20.47 -6.48
CA GLU A 17 12.91 21.29 -5.45
C GLU A 17 14.42 21.16 -5.70
N GLU A 18 14.91 22.11 -6.50
CA GLU A 18 16.15 22.81 -6.20
C GLU A 18 16.33 22.88 -4.67
N TYR A 19 17.56 22.69 -4.19
CA TYR A 19 17.93 22.74 -2.79
C TYR A 19 17.50 24.07 -2.16
N ASP A 20 16.22 24.21 -1.80
CA ASP A 20 15.76 25.26 -0.94
C ASP A 20 15.57 24.61 0.42
N GLU A 21 16.56 24.80 1.27
CA GLU A 21 16.40 24.60 2.70
C GLU A 21 15.15 25.38 3.10
N ARG A 22 14.01 24.71 3.32
CA ARG A 22 12.84 25.36 3.91
C ARG A 22 13.29 25.98 5.23
N LYS A 23 13.60 27.27 5.19
CA LYS A 23 13.96 28.05 6.36
C LYS A 23 12.68 28.21 7.16
N THR A 24 12.60 27.46 8.26
CA THR A 24 11.61 27.72 9.29
C THR A 24 11.80 29.17 9.74
N THR A 25 10.73 29.96 9.65
CA THR A 25 10.72 31.37 10.05
C THR A 25 11.12 31.52 11.51
N ASP A 26 12.09 32.40 11.75
CA ASP A 26 12.85 32.58 12.99
C ASP A 26 12.10 33.36 14.09
N HIS A 27 10.78 33.17 14.19
CA HIS A 27 9.93 33.98 15.06
C HIS A 27 9.01 33.11 15.92
N GLY A 28 9.48 32.79 17.13
CA GLY A 28 8.66 32.28 18.23
C GLY A 28 9.48 31.84 19.44
N GLY A 29 9.66 32.73 20.43
CA GLY A 29 10.15 32.36 21.78
C GLY A 29 9.24 31.29 22.43
N ILE A 30 9.65 30.47 23.38
CA ILE A 30 10.54 30.61 24.53
C ILE A 30 11.48 29.39 24.53
N GLY A 31 12.81 29.60 24.56
CA GLY A 31 13.79 28.51 24.62
C GLY A 31 14.35 28.02 23.28
N GLY A 32 14.75 28.95 22.39
CA GLY A 32 15.91 28.85 21.47
C GLY A 32 16.14 27.62 20.58
N SER A 33 15.22 26.66 20.48
CA SER A 33 15.40 25.46 19.66
C SER A 33 14.47 25.49 18.45
N VAL A 34 15.08 25.79 17.30
CA VAL A 34 14.42 25.68 15.99
C VAL A 34 14.22 24.21 15.67
N TRP A 35 12.99 23.80 15.39
CA TRP A 35 12.68 22.43 14.97
C TRP A 35 13.32 22.14 13.59
N ARG A 36 14.16 21.12 13.53
CA ARG A 36 14.86 20.68 12.29
C ARG A 36 14.41 19.28 11.88
N PHE A 37 13.15 19.14 11.49
CA PHE A 37 12.68 17.89 10.89
C PHE A 37 13.35 17.68 9.53
N LYS A 38 14.04 16.55 9.35
CA LYS A 38 14.66 16.18 8.08
C LYS A 38 14.24 14.76 7.70
N GLY A 39 13.81 14.59 6.46
CA GLY A 39 13.47 13.28 5.91
C GLY A 39 14.68 12.37 5.79
N ASN A 40 14.46 11.05 5.86
CA ASN A 40 15.51 10.07 5.66
C ASN A 40 15.97 10.07 4.19
N LYS A 41 17.26 10.33 3.96
CA LYS A 41 17.86 10.38 2.61
C LYS A 41 17.72 9.05 1.85
N ALA A 42 17.94 7.92 2.53
CA ALA A 42 17.77 6.60 1.92
C ALA A 42 16.32 6.34 1.52
N ALA A 43 15.35 6.80 2.31
CA ALA A 43 13.93 6.71 1.94
C ALA A 43 13.60 7.58 0.71
N LYS A 44 14.18 8.79 0.62
CA LYS A 44 14.03 9.69 -0.54
C LYS A 44 14.62 9.06 -1.81
N GLU A 45 15.82 8.50 -1.72
CA GLU A 45 16.48 7.83 -2.84
C GLU A 45 15.71 6.58 -3.30
N ALA A 46 15.26 5.74 -2.35
CA ALA A 46 14.46 4.56 -2.68
C ALA A 46 13.10 4.90 -3.32
N ALA A 47 12.49 6.02 -2.93
CA ALA A 47 11.21 6.50 -3.48
C ALA A 47 11.35 7.21 -4.83
N SER A 48 12.58 7.50 -5.29
CA SER A 48 12.82 8.28 -6.52
C SER A 48 12.37 7.56 -7.80
N VAL A 49 12.29 6.23 -7.77
CA VAL A 49 11.82 5.40 -8.88
C VAL A 49 10.65 4.55 -8.40
N SER A 50 9.47 4.77 -8.98
CA SER A 50 8.29 3.94 -8.71
C SER A 50 7.60 3.55 -10.02
N MET A 51 7.07 2.33 -10.06
CA MET A 51 6.30 1.84 -11.21
C MET A 51 5.15 2.78 -11.55
N LYS A 52 4.42 3.27 -10.53
CA LYS A 52 3.34 4.24 -10.69
C LYS A 52 3.83 5.56 -11.32
N GLY A 53 4.95 6.10 -10.84
CA GLY A 53 5.53 7.33 -11.39
C GLY A 53 5.98 7.18 -12.85
N THR A 54 6.59 6.05 -13.20
CA THR A 54 6.97 5.74 -14.58
C THR A 54 5.76 5.62 -15.50
N LEU A 55 4.72 4.89 -15.08
CA LEU A 55 3.49 4.74 -15.87
C LEU A 55 2.78 6.07 -16.10
N ALA A 56 2.69 6.94 -15.08
CA ALA A 56 2.09 8.25 -15.22
C ALA A 56 2.82 9.09 -16.30
N ARG A 57 4.16 9.12 -16.28
CA ARG A 57 4.97 9.82 -17.28
C ARG A 57 4.76 9.27 -18.70
N LEU A 58 4.62 7.94 -18.85
CA LEU A 58 4.34 7.33 -20.14
C LEU A 58 2.96 7.72 -20.69
N PHE A 59 1.95 7.83 -19.82
CA PHE A 59 0.63 8.29 -20.21
C PHE A 59 0.60 9.77 -20.58
N ASP A 60 1.40 10.61 -19.93
CA ASP A 60 1.54 12.03 -20.30
C ASP A 60 2.13 12.22 -21.70
N CYS A 61 2.95 11.28 -22.18
CA CYS A 61 3.50 11.26 -23.53
C CYS A 61 2.50 10.84 -24.61
N CYS A 62 1.31 10.33 -24.24
CA CYS A 62 0.30 9.90 -25.22
C CYS A 62 -0.39 11.13 -25.85
N SER A 63 -0.55 11.13 -27.17
CA SER A 63 -1.24 12.21 -27.89
C SER A 63 -2.72 12.28 -27.47
N LYS A 64 -3.17 13.48 -27.11
CA LYS A 64 -4.56 13.78 -26.75
C LYS A 64 -5.48 13.88 -27.96
N ASP A 65 -4.92 14.00 -29.16
CA ASP A 65 -5.66 14.20 -30.41
C ASP A 65 -6.18 12.88 -31.00
N VAL A 66 -5.60 11.76 -30.56
CA VAL A 66 -6.06 10.43 -30.95
C VAL A 66 -7.27 10.09 -30.08
N LYS A 67 -8.46 9.95 -30.69
CA LYS A 67 -9.71 9.52 -30.03
C LYS A 67 -9.70 8.05 -29.58
N LYS A 68 -8.55 7.54 -29.12
CA LYS A 68 -8.40 6.17 -28.58
C LYS A 68 -8.37 6.23 -27.06
N THR A 69 -9.04 5.27 -26.43
CA THR A 69 -9.00 5.11 -24.99
C THR A 69 -7.67 4.50 -24.57
N ILE A 70 -7.02 5.10 -23.58
CA ILE A 70 -5.82 4.54 -22.95
C ILE A 70 -6.24 3.35 -22.07
N LEU A 71 -5.58 2.21 -22.24
CA LEU A 71 -5.78 1.01 -21.42
C LEU A 71 -4.70 0.95 -20.31
N PRO A 72 -5.04 1.12 -19.03
CA PRO A 72 -4.07 1.18 -17.94
C PRO A 72 -3.63 -0.22 -17.47
N LEU A 73 -2.90 -0.95 -18.33
CA LEU A 73 -2.45 -2.32 -18.07
C LEU A 73 -1.38 -2.45 -16.97
N GLY A 74 -0.76 -1.34 -16.57
CA GLY A 74 0.23 -1.32 -15.49
C GLY A 74 -0.37 -1.20 -14.08
N HIS A 75 -1.70 -1.24 -13.95
CA HIS A 75 -2.36 -1.14 -12.66
C HIS A 75 -2.52 -2.52 -12.01
N GLY A 76 -1.95 -2.70 -10.81
CA GLY A 76 -1.96 -3.98 -10.09
C GLY A 76 -3.19 -4.23 -9.22
N ASP A 77 -4.11 -3.27 -9.10
CA ASP A 77 -5.36 -3.44 -8.35
C ASP A 77 -6.47 -3.96 -9.29
N PRO A 78 -6.92 -5.22 -9.13
CA PRO A 78 -7.97 -5.77 -9.96
C PRO A 78 -9.36 -5.18 -9.66
N SER A 79 -9.60 -4.67 -8.44
CA SER A 79 -10.94 -4.17 -8.00
C SER A 79 -11.44 -2.96 -8.79
N VAL A 80 -10.51 -2.29 -9.47
CA VAL A 80 -10.77 -1.23 -10.44
C VAL A 80 -11.65 -1.68 -11.61
N TYR A 81 -11.58 -2.96 -11.95
CA TYR A 81 -12.33 -3.53 -13.06
C TYR A 81 -13.60 -4.18 -12.51
N PRO A 82 -14.81 -3.77 -12.97
CA PRO A 82 -16.07 -4.28 -12.44
C PRO A 82 -16.25 -5.80 -12.53
N CYS A 83 -15.50 -6.47 -13.39
CA CYS A 83 -15.50 -7.93 -13.52
C CYS A 83 -14.74 -8.65 -12.39
N PHE A 84 -13.97 -7.93 -11.57
CA PHE A 84 -13.30 -8.45 -10.39
C PHE A 84 -14.00 -7.93 -9.14
N GLN A 85 -14.98 -8.70 -8.67
CA GLN A 85 -15.69 -8.44 -7.42
C GLN A 85 -15.22 -9.41 -6.34
N THR A 86 -15.33 -8.99 -5.09
CA THR A 86 -15.10 -9.88 -3.94
C THR A 86 -16.16 -10.99 -3.94
N SER A 87 -15.86 -12.14 -3.33
CA SER A 87 -16.85 -13.20 -3.18
C SER A 87 -17.91 -12.82 -2.15
N VAL A 88 -19.14 -13.30 -2.36
CA VAL A 88 -20.27 -13.10 -1.41
C VAL A 88 -19.91 -13.65 -0.03
N ASP A 89 -19.26 -14.81 0.05
CA ASP A 89 -18.82 -15.40 1.32
C ASP A 89 -17.89 -14.48 2.13
N ALA A 90 -17.01 -13.75 1.44
CA ALA A 90 -16.11 -12.80 2.09
C ALA A 90 -16.87 -11.57 2.59
N GLU A 91 -17.87 -11.09 1.84
CA GLU A 91 -18.74 -9.98 2.28
C GLU A 91 -19.55 -10.38 3.52
N GLU A 92 -20.17 -11.56 3.50
CA GLU A 92 -20.96 -12.08 4.62
C GLU A 92 -20.12 -12.25 5.88
N ALA A 93 -18.89 -12.78 5.77
CA ALA A 93 -17.99 -12.93 6.91
C ALA A 93 -17.63 -11.58 7.56
N VAL A 94 -17.47 -10.52 6.77
CA VAL A 94 -17.25 -9.16 7.29
C VAL A 94 -18.51 -8.66 8.01
N VAL A 95 -19.69 -8.83 7.43
CA VAL A 95 -20.96 -8.43 8.04
C VAL A 95 -21.20 -9.18 9.36
N GLU A 96 -20.93 -10.47 9.42
CA GLU A 96 -21.05 -11.28 10.64
C GLU A 96 -20.07 -10.79 11.73
N SER A 97 -18.83 -10.50 11.34
CA SER A 97 -17.81 -9.96 12.26
C SER A 97 -18.25 -8.62 12.88
N LEU A 98 -18.88 -7.76 12.09
CA LEU A 98 -19.42 -6.47 12.56
C LEU A 98 -20.63 -6.67 13.48
N ARG A 99 -21.58 -7.53 13.08
CA ARG A 99 -22.80 -7.79 13.86
C ARG A 99 -22.52 -8.48 15.19
N SER A 100 -21.53 -9.36 15.24
CA SER A 100 -21.14 -10.07 16.47
C SER A 100 -20.39 -9.18 17.46
N GLY A 101 -19.76 -8.10 17.00
CA GLY A 101 -18.91 -7.24 17.83
C GLY A 101 -17.61 -7.91 18.32
N ALA A 102 -17.35 -9.16 17.94
CA ALA A 102 -16.24 -9.96 18.45
C ALA A 102 -14.87 -9.56 17.87
N ALA A 103 -14.86 -8.79 16.77
CA ALA A 103 -13.66 -8.39 16.03
C ALA A 103 -13.18 -6.96 16.33
N ASN A 104 -13.71 -6.30 17.36
CA ASN A 104 -13.47 -4.87 17.62
C ASN A 104 -12.31 -4.57 18.59
N SER A 105 -11.71 -5.60 19.20
CA SER A 105 -10.56 -5.44 20.10
C SER A 105 -9.23 -5.56 19.35
N TYR A 106 -8.14 -5.11 19.99
CA TYR A 106 -6.80 -5.39 19.47
C TYR A 106 -6.55 -6.90 19.36
N ALA A 107 -6.08 -7.33 18.20
CA ALA A 107 -5.56 -8.68 18.01
C ALA A 107 -4.15 -8.81 18.61
N PRO A 108 -3.70 -10.03 18.97
CA PRO A 108 -2.30 -10.29 19.23
C PRO A 108 -1.43 -9.82 18.05
N GLY A 109 -0.18 -9.41 18.29
CA GLY A 109 0.72 -8.93 17.23
C GLY A 109 1.03 -9.96 16.13
N VAL A 110 0.73 -11.24 16.39
CA VAL A 110 0.82 -12.36 15.45
C VAL A 110 -0.54 -12.78 14.87
N GLY A 111 -1.56 -11.93 14.96
CA GLY A 111 -2.92 -12.20 14.47
C GLY A 111 -3.78 -13.09 15.38
N ILE A 112 -5.07 -13.20 15.04
CA ILE A 112 -6.04 -14.01 15.78
C ILE A 112 -5.91 -15.50 15.42
N LEU A 113 -5.88 -16.37 16.43
CA LEU A 113 -5.64 -17.81 16.26
C LEU A 113 -6.53 -18.50 15.20
N PRO A 114 -7.85 -18.21 15.10
CA PRO A 114 -8.69 -18.81 14.06
C PRO A 114 -8.24 -18.47 12.64
N ALA A 115 -7.75 -17.25 12.38
CA ALA A 115 -7.27 -16.85 11.06
C ALA A 115 -5.98 -17.58 10.68
N ARG A 116 -5.05 -17.72 11.63
CA ARG A 116 -3.75 -18.38 11.42
C ARG A 116 -3.90 -19.86 11.10
N ARG A 117 -4.82 -20.54 11.79
CA ARG A 117 -5.12 -21.97 11.55
C ARG A 117 -5.84 -22.25 10.23
N ARG A 118 -6.59 -21.26 9.71
CA ARG A 118 -7.27 -21.42 8.42
C ARG A 118 -6.28 -21.31 7.26
N GLY A 119 -5.30 -20.40 7.34
CA GLY A 119 -4.24 -20.27 6.33
C GLY A 119 -3.36 -21.52 6.18
N THR A 120 -3.03 -22.20 7.28
CA THR A 120 -2.30 -23.48 7.22
C THR A 120 -3.13 -24.59 6.55
N ARG A 121 -4.45 -24.61 6.77
CA ARG A 121 -5.35 -25.65 6.25
C ARG A 121 -5.57 -25.56 4.73
N THR A 122 -5.50 -24.37 4.16
CA THR A 122 -5.56 -24.19 2.69
C THR A 122 -4.27 -24.62 2.00
N GLU A 123 -3.12 -24.55 2.68
CA GLU A 123 -1.82 -25.00 2.16
C GLU A 123 -1.55 -26.49 2.44
N GLU A 124 -2.21 -27.13 3.42
CA GLU A 124 -2.15 -28.59 3.62
C GLU A 124 -2.66 -29.42 2.42
N LEU A 125 -3.43 -28.82 1.50
CA LEU A 125 -3.81 -29.44 0.23
C LEU A 125 -2.65 -29.49 -0.80
N GLY A 126 -1.49 -28.91 -0.49
CA GLY A 126 -0.20 -29.09 -1.16
C GLY A 126 0.92 -29.16 -0.12
N GLU A 127 1.22 -30.37 0.37
CA GLU A 127 2.18 -30.72 1.45
C GLU A 127 3.31 -29.71 1.79
N ILE A 128 3.00 -28.68 2.60
CA ILE A 128 3.98 -27.95 3.43
C ILE A 128 3.32 -27.64 4.79
N LEU A 129 3.82 -28.26 5.87
CA LEU A 129 3.33 -28.07 7.25
C LEU A 129 3.94 -26.81 7.88
N TYR A 130 3.19 -25.70 7.91
CA TYR A 130 3.58 -24.50 8.67
C TYR A 130 3.16 -24.58 10.14
N ARG A 131 4.04 -24.17 11.06
CA ARG A 131 3.69 -24.10 12.49
C ARG A 131 2.77 -22.90 12.68
N SER A 132 1.69 -23.08 13.44
CA SER A 132 0.71 -22.01 13.76
C SER A 132 1.34 -20.71 14.29
N GLY A 133 2.61 -20.72 14.73
CA GLY A 133 3.43 -19.57 15.15
C GLY A 133 3.81 -18.57 14.05
N GLU A 134 3.73 -18.96 12.78
CA GLU A 134 4.38 -18.25 11.66
C GLU A 134 3.39 -17.48 10.77
N VAL A 135 2.09 -17.77 10.91
CA VAL A 135 1.08 -17.35 9.94
C VAL A 135 0.30 -16.15 10.46
N TYR A 136 0.91 -14.98 10.53
CA TYR A 136 0.16 -13.73 10.34
C TYR A 136 1.11 -12.60 9.99
N ALA A 137 1.13 -12.30 8.72
CA ALA A 137 1.70 -11.09 8.21
C ALA A 137 0.60 -10.05 8.04
N GLY A 138 0.94 -8.77 8.10
CA GLY A 138 0.08 -7.74 7.51
C GLY A 138 -0.09 -7.96 5.99
N ARG A 139 -0.43 -6.90 5.25
CA ARG A 139 -0.41 -6.98 3.76
C ARG A 139 0.95 -7.54 3.28
N CYS A 140 0.96 -8.26 2.16
CA CYS A 140 2.16 -8.93 1.61
C CYS A 140 3.44 -8.06 1.59
N ILE A 141 3.30 -6.76 1.32
CA ILE A 141 4.40 -5.79 1.34
C ILE A 141 5.02 -5.63 2.74
N HIS A 142 4.20 -5.63 3.78
CA HIS A 142 4.67 -5.56 5.17
C HIS A 142 5.49 -6.79 5.54
N GLU A 143 5.09 -7.98 5.05
CA GLU A 143 5.87 -9.20 5.32
C GLU A 143 7.22 -9.18 4.64
N ALA A 144 7.26 -8.80 3.37
CA ALA A 144 8.53 -8.66 2.66
C ALA A 144 9.47 -7.68 3.39
N GLN A 145 8.92 -6.55 3.88
CA GLN A 145 9.69 -5.59 4.68
C GLN A 145 10.15 -6.15 6.02
N ARG A 146 9.33 -6.98 6.68
CA ARG A 146 9.67 -7.64 7.94
C ARG A 146 10.81 -8.63 7.74
N LEU A 147 10.72 -9.48 6.72
CA LEU A 147 11.74 -10.48 6.38
C LEU A 147 13.08 -9.82 6.05
N LEU A 148 13.07 -8.71 5.29
CA LEU A 148 14.28 -7.94 4.96
C LEU A 148 14.94 -7.27 6.18
N ARG A 149 14.20 -7.08 7.29
CA ARG A 149 14.69 -6.44 8.51
C ARG A 149 15.06 -7.44 9.61
N SER A 150 14.76 -8.72 9.44
CA SER A 150 15.10 -9.73 10.42
C SER A 150 16.61 -9.98 10.39
N PRO A 151 17.34 -9.77 11.50
CA PRO A 151 18.66 -10.39 11.63
C PRO A 151 18.45 -11.91 11.66
N TYR A 152 19.25 -12.65 10.90
CA TYR A 152 19.30 -14.11 10.99
C TYR A 152 19.75 -14.55 12.38
#